data_AF-A0A0C4DKP6-F1
#
_entry.id   AF-A0A0C4DKP6-F1
#
_cell.length_a   1.000
_cell.length_b   1.000
_cell.length_c   1.000
_cell.angle_alpha   90.00
_cell.angle_beta   90.00
_cell.angle_gamma   90.00
#
_symmetry.space_group_name_H-M   'P 1'
#
loop_
_entity.id
_entity.type
_entity.pdbx_description
1 polymer ?
#
loop_
_entity_poly.entity_id
_entity_poly.type
_entity_poly.pdbx_seq_one_letter_code
_entity_poly.pdbx_strand_id
1 'polypeptide(L)'
;MTRQELKAYMSSRPPSLTTDESNQQQSATQQKTKTKKPAPAEDSADLLANDLALQRLLSESHLLSAATGHASSSTTLLSSVAVQTRPSAASSAAFAEGRLRRRTADLRMQALGSRESVFAQTKMPLAIRRGIAQHRADREARRRREARECGVVLEAPASSSGVEEACRWWWWWCTPRRRPQSLGMPGRGRNARRRAQDQR
;
A
#
# COMPACT_ATOMS: atom_id res chain seq x y z
N MET A 1 -44.72 19.09 -22.03
CA MET A 1 -43.79 20.23 -22.05
C MET A 1 -42.49 19.82 -21.41
N THR A 2 -41.41 19.74 -22.20
CA THR A 2 -40.07 19.47 -21.65
C THR A 2 -39.56 20.69 -20.86
N ARG A 3 -38.61 20.50 -19.93
CA ARG A 3 -38.03 21.61 -19.13
C ARG A 3 -37.41 22.70 -20.02
N GLN A 4 -36.98 22.34 -21.22
CA GLN A 4 -36.40 23.25 -22.20
C GLN A 4 -37.49 24.10 -22.88
N GLU A 5 -38.58 23.48 -23.32
CA GLU A 5 -39.76 24.19 -23.84
C GLU A 5 -40.34 25.17 -22.81
N LEU A 6 -40.51 24.74 -21.57
CA LEU A 6 -41.09 25.60 -20.53
C LEU A 6 -40.21 26.82 -20.23
N LYS A 7 -38.87 26.67 -20.28
CA LYS A 7 -37.94 27.80 -20.17
C LYS A 7 -37.99 28.74 -21.37
N ALA A 8 -38.10 28.20 -22.59
CA ALA A 8 -38.21 29.01 -23.80
C ALA A 8 -39.50 29.85 -23.79
N TYR A 9 -40.62 29.26 -23.35
CA TYR A 9 -41.91 29.94 -23.32
C TYR A 9 -42.15 30.83 -22.09
N MET A 10 -41.55 30.50 -20.93
CA MET A 10 -41.82 31.21 -19.67
C MET A 10 -40.69 32.15 -19.23
N SER A 11 -39.59 32.24 -19.98
CA SER A 11 -38.57 33.26 -19.73
C SER A 11 -38.85 34.51 -20.55
N SER A 12 -38.40 35.66 -20.06
CA SER A 12 -38.64 36.99 -20.66
C SER A 12 -37.96 37.24 -22.01
N ARG A 13 -37.29 36.22 -22.59
CA ARG A 13 -36.64 36.30 -23.89
C ARG A 13 -37.56 35.66 -24.94
N PRO A 14 -37.91 36.37 -26.03
CA PRO A 14 -38.80 35.82 -27.04
C PRO A 14 -38.15 34.62 -27.73
N PRO A 15 -38.91 33.52 -28.00
CA PRO A 15 -38.36 32.36 -28.69
C PRO A 15 -37.94 32.73 -30.12
N SER A 16 -36.68 32.48 -30.48
CA SER A 16 -36.16 32.74 -31.83
C SER A 16 -36.59 31.64 -32.81
N LEU A 17 -37.16 32.05 -33.95
CA LEU A 17 -37.67 31.16 -35.01
C LEU A 17 -36.58 30.39 -35.79
N THR A 18 -35.31 30.62 -35.49
CA THR A 18 -34.17 29.98 -36.18
C THR A 18 -33.62 28.75 -35.45
N THR A 19 -34.32 28.28 -34.40
CA THR A 19 -33.79 27.25 -33.49
C THR A 19 -34.33 25.84 -33.71
N ASP A 20 -34.89 25.55 -34.90
CA ASP A 20 -35.36 24.18 -35.22
C ASP A 20 -34.37 23.36 -36.06
N GLU A 21 -33.29 23.94 -36.61
CA GLU A 21 -32.35 23.19 -37.49
C GLU A 21 -30.87 23.33 -37.12
N SER A 22 -30.50 24.08 -36.07
CA SER A 22 -29.08 24.31 -35.74
C SER A 22 -28.69 24.08 -34.28
N ASN A 23 -29.35 23.14 -33.59
CA ASN A 23 -28.88 22.68 -32.28
C ASN A 23 -28.85 21.15 -32.14
N GLN A 24 -28.28 20.48 -33.14
CA GLN A 24 -27.65 19.15 -32.95
C GLN A 24 -26.28 19.25 -32.27
N GLN A 25 -25.77 20.44 -31.94
CA GLN A 25 -24.47 20.60 -31.32
C GLN A 25 -24.50 21.74 -30.31
N GLN A 26 -24.80 21.41 -29.06
CA GLN A 26 -24.22 21.97 -27.81
C GLN A 26 -25.22 21.91 -26.66
N SER A 27 -25.49 20.69 -26.17
CA SER A 27 -25.77 20.47 -24.75
C SER A 27 -25.53 19.01 -24.38
N ALA A 28 -24.25 18.65 -24.26
CA ALA A 28 -23.84 17.60 -23.33
C ALA A 28 -22.40 17.92 -22.89
N THR A 29 -22.27 18.78 -21.87
CA THR A 29 -21.28 18.48 -20.84
C THR A 29 -21.45 17.01 -20.55
N GLN A 30 -20.40 16.22 -20.81
CA GLN A 30 -20.38 14.78 -20.64
C GLN A 30 -20.66 14.44 -19.17
N GLN A 31 -21.92 14.47 -18.77
CA GLN A 31 -22.39 13.57 -17.74
C GLN A 31 -22.29 12.19 -18.39
N LYS A 32 -21.19 11.49 -18.08
CA LYS A 32 -21.09 10.05 -18.23
C LYS A 32 -22.27 9.42 -17.48
N THR A 33 -23.42 9.30 -18.12
CA THR A 33 -24.34 8.22 -17.85
C THR A 33 -23.66 6.98 -18.42
N LYS A 34 -22.90 6.28 -17.57
CA LYS A 34 -22.44 4.93 -17.88
C LYS A 34 -23.71 4.09 -18.10
N THR A 35 -24.07 3.91 -19.37
CA THR A 35 -24.94 2.84 -19.82
C THR A 35 -24.40 1.54 -19.22
N LYS A 36 -25.25 0.85 -18.48
CA LYS A 36 -25.03 -0.51 -17.99
C LYS A 36 -24.63 -1.43 -19.15
N LYS A 37 -23.32 -1.54 -19.41
CA LYS A 37 -22.72 -2.81 -19.83
C LYS A 37 -22.66 -3.69 -18.58
N PRO A 38 -22.82 -5.02 -18.69
CA PRO A 38 -22.73 -5.90 -17.53
C PRO A 38 -21.40 -5.62 -16.86
N ALA A 39 -21.45 -5.23 -15.59
CA ALA A 39 -20.29 -4.82 -14.83
C ALA A 39 -19.20 -5.89 -15.01
N PRO A 40 -18.01 -5.57 -15.57
CA PRO A 40 -16.86 -6.37 -15.19
C PRO A 40 -16.84 -6.27 -13.66
N ALA A 41 -16.77 -7.41 -12.97
CA ALA A 41 -16.73 -7.44 -11.52
C ALA A 41 -15.81 -6.30 -11.05
N GLU A 42 -16.35 -5.29 -10.35
CA GLU A 42 -15.54 -4.13 -9.99
C GLU A 42 -14.36 -4.65 -9.18
N ASP A 43 -13.17 -4.64 -9.80
CA ASP A 43 -12.01 -5.27 -9.22
C ASP A 43 -11.69 -4.55 -7.91
N SER A 44 -11.37 -5.30 -6.87
CA SER A 44 -11.10 -4.71 -5.55
C SER A 44 -10.02 -3.62 -5.64
N ALA A 45 -9.06 -3.76 -6.54
CA ALA A 45 -8.03 -2.75 -6.82
C ALA A 45 -8.60 -1.41 -7.31
N ASP A 46 -9.61 -1.42 -8.20
CA ASP A 46 -10.22 -0.20 -8.74
C ASP A 46 -11.05 0.52 -7.68
N LEU A 47 -11.76 -0.23 -6.82
CA LEU A 47 -12.47 0.32 -5.67
C LEU A 47 -11.51 0.94 -4.66
N LEU A 48 -10.41 0.23 -4.35
CA LEU A 48 -9.35 0.74 -3.47
C LEU A 48 -8.75 2.03 -4.03
N ALA A 49 -8.47 2.11 -5.34
CA ALA A 49 -7.88 3.29 -5.97
C ALA A 49 -8.77 4.55 -5.83
N ASN A 50 -10.08 4.38 -5.88
CA ASN A 50 -11.04 5.48 -5.81
C ASN A 50 -11.36 5.93 -4.37
N ASP A 51 -11.29 5.03 -3.38
CA ASP A 51 -11.64 5.34 -1.99
C ASP A 51 -10.42 5.65 -1.10
N LEU A 52 -10.11 6.95 -0.98
CA LEU A 52 -9.01 7.45 -0.14
C LEU A 52 -9.22 7.19 1.36
N ALA A 53 -10.47 7.15 1.83
CA ALA A 53 -10.75 6.92 3.25
C ALA A 53 -10.44 5.47 3.62
N LEU A 54 -10.82 4.54 2.75
CA LEU A 54 -10.55 3.12 2.93
C LEU A 54 -9.06 2.80 2.79
N GLN A 55 -8.34 3.41 1.84
CA GLN A 55 -6.86 3.31 1.75
C GLN A 55 -6.18 3.74 3.06
N ARG A 56 -6.59 4.88 3.63
CA ARG A 56 -6.08 5.39 4.92
C ARG A 56 -6.41 4.46 6.07
N LEU A 57 -7.64 3.94 6.14
CA LEU A 57 -8.06 3.04 7.20
C LEU A 57 -7.20 1.76 7.19
N LEU A 58 -7.05 1.12 6.03
CA LEU A 58 -6.27 -0.11 5.90
C LEU A 58 -4.79 0.10 6.27
N SER A 59 -4.17 1.17 5.75
CA SER A 59 -2.77 1.48 6.03
C SER A 59 -2.50 1.91 7.48
N GLU A 60 -3.42 2.63 8.11
CA GLU A 60 -3.28 3.15 9.48
C GLU A 60 -3.78 2.17 10.57
N SER A 61 -4.48 1.09 10.18
CA SER A 61 -5.12 0.12 11.07
C SER A 61 -4.22 -0.44 12.18
N HIS A 62 -2.95 -0.71 11.89
CA HIS A 62 -2.00 -1.20 12.90
C HIS A 62 -1.70 -0.15 13.99
N LEU A 63 -1.60 1.13 13.62
CA LEU A 63 -1.40 2.21 14.60
C LEU A 63 -2.65 2.43 15.45
N LEU A 64 -3.82 2.39 14.81
CA LEU A 64 -5.11 2.54 15.49
C LEU A 64 -5.33 1.37 16.45
N SER A 65 -5.19 0.12 15.98
CA SER A 65 -5.35 -1.08 16.79
C SER A 65 -4.40 -1.12 17.98
N ALA A 66 -3.15 -0.66 17.81
CA ALA A 66 -2.18 -0.62 18.90
C ALA A 66 -2.48 0.48 19.93
N ALA A 67 -3.09 1.59 19.51
CA ALA A 67 -3.32 2.75 20.37
C ALA A 67 -4.68 2.72 21.08
N THR A 68 -5.74 2.31 20.38
CA THR A 68 -7.09 2.23 20.94
C THR A 68 -7.34 0.89 21.63
N GLY A 69 -6.62 -0.16 21.23
CA GLY A 69 -6.87 -1.52 21.69
C GLY A 69 -8.23 -2.00 21.19
N HIS A 70 -8.25 -2.92 20.24
CA HIS A 70 -9.54 -3.51 19.87
C HIS A 70 -10.02 -4.37 21.05
N ALA A 71 -11.18 -4.03 21.62
CA ALA A 71 -11.69 -4.67 22.83
C ALA A 71 -11.80 -6.20 22.70
N SER A 72 -12.00 -6.68 21.47
CA SER A 72 -12.12 -8.11 21.13
C SER A 72 -10.81 -8.78 20.67
N SER A 73 -9.69 -8.05 20.55
CA SER A 73 -8.41 -8.67 20.17
C SER A 73 -7.72 -9.25 21.41
N SER A 74 -7.34 -10.54 21.33
CA SER A 74 -6.64 -11.26 22.41
C SER A 74 -5.30 -10.61 22.80
N THR A 75 -4.67 -9.87 21.89
CA THR A 75 -3.48 -9.05 22.17
C THR A 75 -3.75 -8.07 23.31
N THR A 76 -4.95 -7.50 23.35
CA THR A 76 -5.43 -6.59 24.40
C THR A 76 -5.79 -7.37 25.67
N LEU A 77 -6.48 -8.51 25.54
CA LEU A 77 -6.92 -9.32 26.69
C LEU A 77 -5.76 -9.94 27.47
N LEU A 78 -4.73 -10.41 26.79
CA LEU A 78 -3.52 -10.94 27.44
C LEU A 78 -2.70 -9.81 28.09
N SER A 79 -2.69 -8.62 27.48
CA SER A 79 -2.09 -7.43 28.10
C SER A 79 -2.86 -6.91 29.31
N SER A 80 -4.18 -7.16 29.38
CA SER A 80 -5.00 -6.86 30.57
C SER A 80 -4.89 -7.91 31.68
N VAL A 81 -4.54 -9.16 31.37
CA VAL A 81 -4.28 -10.21 32.39
C VAL A 81 -2.87 -10.08 32.99
N ALA A 82 -1.88 -9.64 32.23
CA ALA A 82 -0.52 -9.46 32.75
C ALA A 82 -0.33 -8.17 33.59
N VAL A 83 -1.21 -7.16 33.47
CA VAL A 83 -1.09 -5.90 34.21
C VAL A 83 -2.49 -5.26 34.38
N GLN A 84 -3.15 -5.49 35.51
CA GLN A 84 -4.27 -4.65 35.97
C GLN A 84 -3.83 -3.22 36.39
N THR A 85 -2.56 -2.85 36.20
CA THR A 85 -1.98 -1.57 36.61
C THR A 85 -1.22 -0.84 35.50
N ARG A 86 -1.79 -0.71 34.30
CA ARG A 86 -1.46 0.32 33.29
C ARG A 86 -2.15 0.01 31.96
N PRO A 87 -3.16 0.78 31.48
CA PRO A 87 -3.17 1.09 30.06
C PRO A 87 -1.75 1.53 29.71
N SER A 88 -1.17 1.11 28.57
CA SER A 88 0.17 1.55 28.20
C SER A 88 0.22 3.06 28.43
N ALA A 89 1.09 3.56 29.31
CA ALA A 89 0.93 4.92 29.84
C ALA A 89 0.86 5.98 28.72
N ALA A 90 1.37 5.65 27.52
CA ALA A 90 1.28 6.45 26.31
C ALA A 90 -0.14 6.59 25.70
N SER A 91 -1.04 5.60 25.86
CA SER A 91 -2.42 5.63 25.31
C SER A 91 -3.42 6.33 26.22
N SER A 92 -3.26 6.26 27.55
CA SER A 92 -4.08 7.02 28.51
C SER A 92 -3.48 8.39 28.88
N ALA A 93 -2.22 8.67 28.50
CA ALA A 93 -1.61 9.97 28.77
C ALA A 93 -2.32 11.09 28.00
N ALA A 94 -2.36 12.28 28.61
CA ALA A 94 -2.81 13.50 27.97
C ALA A 94 -2.22 13.63 26.55
N PHE A 95 -3.06 14.05 25.60
CA PHE A 95 -2.71 14.16 24.17
C PHE A 95 -2.28 12.85 23.48
N ALA A 96 -2.69 11.68 23.98
CA ALA A 96 -2.47 10.40 23.28
C ALA A 96 -3.02 10.43 21.85
N GLU A 97 -4.24 10.95 21.70
CA GLU A 97 -4.87 11.13 20.39
C GLU A 97 -4.06 12.08 19.50
N GLY A 98 -3.53 13.17 20.06
CA GLY A 98 -2.67 14.11 19.34
C GLY A 98 -1.37 13.45 18.82
N ARG A 99 -0.74 12.59 19.64
CA ARG A 99 0.44 11.82 19.23
C ARG A 99 0.11 10.80 18.14
N LEU A 100 -1.05 10.16 18.22
CA LEU A 100 -1.55 9.25 17.19
C LEU A 100 -1.78 10.00 15.88
N ARG A 101 -2.50 11.13 15.92
CA ARG A 101 -2.78 11.99 14.76
C ARG A 101 -1.50 12.41 14.03
N ARG A 102 -0.44 12.71 14.77
CA ARG A 102 0.87 13.04 14.20
C ARG A 102 1.51 11.87 13.44
N ARG A 103 1.46 10.65 13.99
CA ARG A 103 1.99 9.44 13.33
C ARG A 103 1.16 9.05 12.10
N THR A 104 -0.16 9.17 12.17
CA THR A 104 -1.02 8.92 11.00
C THR A 104 -0.76 9.94 9.90
N ALA A 105 -0.53 11.21 10.24
CA ALA A 105 -0.17 12.24 9.26
C ALA A 105 1.17 11.93 8.56
N ASP A 106 2.17 11.44 9.27
CA ASP A 106 3.45 11.02 8.68
C ASP A 106 3.30 9.83 7.72
N LEU A 107 2.45 8.84 8.05
CA LEU A 107 2.11 7.76 7.11
C LEU A 107 1.39 8.27 5.85
N ARG A 108 0.47 9.24 6.00
CA ARG A 108 -0.20 9.86 4.84
C ARG A 108 0.81 10.59 3.94
N MET A 109 1.79 11.28 4.51
CA MET A 109 2.84 11.95 3.73
C MET A 109 3.75 10.94 3.01
N GLN A 110 4.04 9.79 3.63
CA GLN A 110 4.76 8.70 2.97
C GLN A 110 3.96 8.10 1.81
N ALA A 111 2.65 7.89 1.99
CA ALA A 111 1.77 7.39 0.93
C ALA A 111 1.68 8.35 -0.26
N LEU A 112 1.80 9.67 -0.02
CA LEU A 112 1.89 10.68 -1.08
C LEU A 112 3.26 10.70 -1.80
N GLY A 113 4.28 10.02 -1.28
CA GLY A 113 5.60 9.88 -1.91
C GLY A 113 6.79 10.40 -1.09
N SER A 114 6.62 10.75 0.19
CA SER A 114 7.77 11.04 1.06
C SER A 114 8.65 9.80 1.23
N ARG A 115 9.95 9.92 0.96
CA ARG A 115 10.91 8.81 1.09
C ARG A 115 11.32 8.55 2.52
N GLU A 116 11.23 9.55 3.39
CA GLU A 116 11.67 9.49 4.77
C GLU A 116 10.51 9.80 5.73
N SER A 117 10.59 9.22 6.93
CA SER A 117 9.66 9.49 8.03
C SER A 117 10.22 10.61 8.91
N VAL A 118 9.37 11.57 9.28
CA VAL A 118 9.74 12.65 10.22
C VAL A 118 10.01 12.10 11.62
N PHE A 119 9.43 10.95 11.97
CA PHE A 119 9.61 10.31 13.28
C PHE A 119 10.82 9.38 13.36
N ALA A 120 11.48 9.08 12.23
CA ALA A 120 12.66 8.24 12.24
C ALA A 120 13.88 9.00 12.80
N GLN A 121 14.47 8.47 13.87
CA GLN A 121 15.70 9.03 14.42
C GLN A 121 16.89 8.72 13.52
N THR A 122 17.47 9.76 12.90
CA THR A 122 18.57 9.64 11.92
C THR A 122 19.92 9.30 12.58
N LYS A 123 20.27 10.02 13.66
CA LYS A 123 21.54 9.87 14.37
C LYS A 123 21.39 8.95 15.58
N MET A 124 21.92 7.74 15.45
CA MET A 124 22.08 6.78 16.56
C MET A 124 23.43 6.05 16.43
N PRO A 125 24.12 5.73 17.55
CA PRO A 125 25.34 4.91 17.53
C PRO A 125 25.10 3.54 16.86
N LEU A 126 26.09 3.07 16.09
CA LEU A 126 25.95 1.86 15.27
C LEU A 126 25.59 0.61 16.07
N ALA A 127 26.15 0.44 17.27
CA ALA A 127 25.86 -0.70 18.15
C ALA A 127 24.37 -0.77 18.52
N ILE A 128 23.78 0.36 18.90
CA ILE A 128 22.36 0.45 19.28
C ILE A 128 21.47 0.22 18.04
N ARG A 129 21.81 0.83 16.90
CA ARG A 129 21.06 0.63 15.65
C ARG A 129 21.01 -0.85 15.25
N ARG A 130 22.17 -1.52 15.27
CA ARG A 130 22.28 -2.95 14.96
C ARG A 130 21.53 -3.80 15.98
N GLY A 131 21.65 -3.50 17.27
CA GLY A 131 20.93 -4.22 18.33
C GLY A 131 19.41 -4.13 18.18
N ILE A 132 18.86 -2.95 17.89
CA ILE A 132 17.41 -2.78 17.68
C ILE A 132 16.95 -3.55 16.44
N ALA A 133 17.72 -3.50 15.35
CA ALA A 133 17.38 -4.21 14.11
C ALA A 133 17.41 -5.74 14.30
N GLN A 134 18.47 -6.26 14.94
CA GLN A 134 18.60 -7.68 15.27
C GLN A 134 17.47 -8.12 16.20
N HIS A 135 17.21 -7.37 17.26
CA HIS A 135 16.11 -7.69 18.19
C HIS A 135 14.75 -7.75 17.48
N ARG A 136 14.47 -6.83 16.55
CA ARG A 136 13.23 -6.87 15.76
C ARG A 136 13.17 -8.12 14.88
N ALA A 137 14.27 -8.43 14.17
CA ALA A 137 14.37 -9.62 13.34
C ALA A 137 14.20 -10.91 14.15
N ASP A 138 14.81 -11.01 15.33
CA ASP A 138 14.72 -12.17 16.21
C ASP A 138 13.29 -12.37 16.74
N ARG A 139 12.61 -11.28 17.14
CA ARG A 139 11.19 -11.32 17.55
C ARG A 139 10.29 -11.80 16.41
N GLU A 140 10.51 -11.30 15.21
CA GLU A 140 9.73 -11.71 14.03
C GLU A 140 10.02 -13.15 13.62
N ALA A 141 11.28 -13.58 13.68
CA ALA A 141 11.68 -14.96 13.41
C ALA A 141 11.04 -15.92 14.42
N ARG A 142 11.06 -15.57 15.71
CA ARG A 142 10.38 -16.33 16.75
C ARG A 142 8.87 -16.41 16.50
N ARG A 143 8.19 -15.29 16.22
CA ARG A 143 6.75 -15.27 15.89
C ARG A 143 6.42 -16.16 14.69
N ARG A 144 7.26 -16.16 13.64
CA ARG A 144 7.05 -17.00 12.45
C ARG A 144 7.29 -18.48 12.72
N ARG A 145 8.26 -18.84 13.57
CA ARG A 145 8.50 -20.23 13.99
C ARG A 145 7.33 -20.76 14.79
N GLU A 146 6.92 -20.03 15.84
CA GLU A 146 5.77 -20.36 16.67
C GLU A 146 4.48 -20.47 15.84
N ALA A 147 4.27 -19.58 14.87
CA ALA A 147 3.12 -19.67 13.97
C ALA A 147 3.14 -20.91 13.07
N ARG A 148 4.32 -21.32 12.55
CA ARG A 148 4.45 -22.55 11.75
C ARG A 148 4.17 -23.80 12.58
N GLU A 149 4.67 -23.82 13.81
CA GLU A 149 4.49 -24.93 14.75
C GLU A 149 3.02 -25.04 15.21
N CYS A 150 2.36 -23.91 15.46
CA CYS A 150 0.94 -23.85 15.85
C CYS A 150 -0.04 -23.90 14.66
N GLY A 151 0.44 -23.93 13.40
CA GLY A 151 -0.41 -23.94 12.21
C GLY A 151 -1.12 -22.61 11.89
N VAL A 152 -0.66 -21.48 12.44
CA VAL A 152 -1.21 -20.14 12.19
C VAL A 152 -0.59 -19.54 10.94
N VAL A 153 -1.42 -19.13 9.97
CA VAL A 153 -0.96 -18.44 8.75
C VAL A 153 -0.71 -16.97 9.04
N LEU A 154 0.47 -16.49 8.66
CA LEU A 154 0.85 -15.07 8.75
C LEU A 154 0.91 -14.44 7.36
N GLU A 155 0.81 -13.11 7.33
CA GLU A 155 1.05 -12.31 6.13
C GLU A 155 2.37 -12.70 5.46
N ALA A 156 2.33 -12.88 4.15
CA ALA A 156 3.53 -13.12 3.37
C ALA A 156 4.46 -11.91 3.52
N PRO A 157 5.77 -12.11 3.72
CA PRO A 157 6.70 -11.00 3.56
C PRO A 157 6.51 -10.45 2.14
N ALA A 158 6.56 -9.12 1.99
CA ALA A 158 6.47 -8.49 0.69
C ALA A 158 7.40 -9.20 -0.29
N SER A 159 6.82 -9.93 -1.26
CA SER A 159 7.57 -10.62 -2.29
C SER A 159 8.35 -9.55 -3.04
N SER A 160 9.62 -9.80 -3.29
CA SER A 160 10.56 -8.93 -4.00
C SER A 160 10.14 -8.54 -5.44
N SER A 161 8.94 -8.90 -5.89
CA SER A 161 8.41 -8.66 -7.23
C SER A 161 8.20 -7.18 -7.58
N GLY A 162 8.02 -6.29 -6.61
CA GLY A 162 7.93 -4.83 -6.85
C GLY A 162 9.17 -4.03 -6.42
N VAL A 163 10.04 -4.65 -5.61
CA VAL A 163 11.28 -4.01 -5.13
C VAL A 163 12.42 -4.23 -6.13
N GLU A 164 12.34 -5.24 -6.99
CA GLU A 164 13.36 -5.56 -8.01
C GLU A 164 13.56 -4.44 -9.05
N GLU A 165 12.54 -3.63 -9.39
CA GLU A 165 12.70 -2.58 -10.42
C GLU A 165 13.31 -1.29 -9.87
N ALA A 166 12.99 -0.88 -8.64
CA ALA A 166 13.68 0.23 -7.97
C ALA A 166 15.09 -0.20 -7.51
N CYS A 167 15.24 -1.46 -7.11
CA CYS A 167 16.55 -2.06 -6.90
C CYS A 167 17.33 -2.21 -8.21
N ARG A 168 16.75 -2.35 -9.41
CA ARG A 168 17.53 -2.42 -10.66
C ARG A 168 18.42 -1.18 -10.91
N TRP A 169 17.95 0.01 -10.53
CA TRP A 169 18.72 1.24 -10.69
C TRP A 169 19.76 1.44 -9.58
N TRP A 170 19.51 0.97 -8.35
CA TRP A 170 20.47 1.02 -7.23
C TRP A 170 21.40 -0.20 -7.12
N TRP A 171 21.02 -1.35 -7.67
CA TRP A 171 21.85 -2.54 -7.89
C TRP A 171 22.90 -2.27 -8.97
N TRP A 172 22.71 -1.28 -9.83
CA TRP A 172 23.76 -0.90 -10.78
C TRP A 172 24.98 -0.28 -10.10
N TRP A 173 24.84 0.30 -8.90
CA TRP A 173 25.94 0.93 -8.15
C TRP A 173 26.35 0.22 -6.86
N CYS A 174 25.51 -0.62 -6.24
CA CYS A 174 25.82 -1.26 -4.95
C CYS A 174 25.60 -2.78 -4.88
N THR A 175 25.51 -3.48 -6.01
CA THR A 175 25.84 -4.91 -6.04
C THR A 175 27.25 -5.11 -6.57
N PRO A 176 27.95 -6.22 -6.24
CA PRO A 176 29.12 -6.58 -7.01
C PRO A 176 28.69 -6.55 -8.47
N ARG A 177 29.42 -5.76 -9.29
CA ARG A 177 29.46 -5.88 -10.74
C ARG A 177 29.06 -7.29 -11.13
N ARG A 178 28.14 -7.43 -12.11
CA ARG A 178 27.91 -8.65 -12.90
C ARG A 178 28.98 -9.67 -12.58
N ARG A 179 28.61 -10.76 -11.90
CA ARG A 179 29.50 -11.89 -11.53
C ARG A 179 30.63 -11.93 -12.57
N PRO A 180 31.87 -11.52 -12.23
CA PRO A 180 32.88 -11.28 -13.25
C PRO A 180 32.93 -12.53 -14.10
N GLN A 181 32.53 -12.40 -15.37
CA GLN A 181 32.62 -13.53 -16.28
C GLN A 181 34.10 -13.90 -16.26
N SER A 182 34.41 -15.09 -15.75
CA SER A 182 35.77 -15.61 -15.76
C SER A 182 36.30 -15.43 -17.18
N LEU A 183 37.42 -14.74 -17.33
CA LEU A 183 38.11 -14.57 -18.62
C LEU A 183 38.59 -15.96 -19.09
N GLY A 184 37.68 -16.74 -19.67
CA GLY A 184 37.95 -18.03 -20.27
C GLY A 184 37.46 -17.98 -21.70
N MET A 185 38.39 -18.03 -22.66
CA MET A 185 38.04 -18.23 -24.06
C MET A 185 37.61 -19.69 -24.27
N PRO A 186 36.39 -20.01 -24.73
CA PRO A 186 36.16 -21.28 -25.40
C PRO A 186 36.60 -21.12 -26.86
N GLY A 187 37.87 -21.44 -27.13
CA GLY A 187 38.37 -21.66 -28.49
C GLY A 187 37.66 -22.87 -29.10
N ARG A 188 36.51 -22.63 -29.74
CA ARG A 188 35.62 -23.58 -30.45
C ARG A 188 34.91 -24.62 -29.56
N GLY A 189 33.67 -24.30 -29.16
CA GLY A 189 32.71 -25.29 -28.65
C GLY A 189 31.60 -24.66 -27.82
N ARG A 190 30.33 -25.05 -28.02
CA ARG A 190 29.23 -24.69 -27.10
C ARG A 190 29.32 -25.61 -25.88
N ASN A 191 29.56 -25.03 -24.70
CA ASN A 191 29.58 -25.76 -23.42
C ASN A 191 28.15 -26.13 -22.97
N ALA A 192 27.55 -27.12 -23.64
CA ALA A 192 26.39 -27.83 -23.12
C ALA A 192 26.89 -29.03 -22.32
N ARG A 193 26.52 -29.12 -21.03
CA ARG A 193 26.79 -30.31 -20.19
C ARG A 193 26.16 -31.53 -20.87
N ARG A 194 26.97 -32.37 -21.52
CA ARG A 194 26.54 -33.72 -21.94
C ARG A 194 26.24 -34.50 -20.66
N ARG A 195 24.96 -34.71 -20.37
CA ARG A 195 24.53 -35.74 -19.42
C ARG A 195 25.03 -37.07 -19.97
N ALA A 196 25.94 -37.72 -19.28
CA ALA A 196 26.31 -39.09 -19.56
C ALA A 196 25.04 -39.94 -19.46
N GLN A 197 24.60 -40.48 -20.59
CA GLN A 197 23.73 -41.64 -20.61
C GLN A 197 24.63 -42.84 -20.38
N ASP A 198 24.58 -43.40 -19.17
CA ASP A 198 25.03 -44.76 -18.94
C ASP A 198 24.13 -45.70 -19.77
N GLN A 199 24.75 -46.42 -20.70
CA GLN A 199 24.15 -47.58 -21.36
C GLN A 199 25.10 -48.76 -21.20
N ARG A 200 24.52 -49.82 -20.63
CA ARG A 200 24.89 -51.24 -20.61
C ARG A 200 25.88 -51.70 -19.53
#